data_AF-A0A2A2FDX4-F1
#
_entry.id   AF-A0A2A2FDX4-F1
#
_cell.length_a   1.000
_cell.length_b   1.000
_cell.length_c   1.000
_cell.angle_alpha   90.00
_cell.angle_beta   90.00
_cell.angle_gamma   90.00
#
_symmetry.space_group_name_H-M   'P 1'
#
loop_
_entity.id
_entity.type
_entity.pdbx_description
1 polymer ?
#
loop_
_entity_poly.entity_id
_entity_poly.type
_entity_poly.pdbx_seq_one_letter_code
_entity_poly.pdbx_strand_id
1 'polypeptide(L)'
;MDEPAVFDRVVTALDERNYEPLVHVPEAHADAYADVLDRCRRHRIAIRGRYPDVLGFTDANRVFAIEVKGSSNLLRGIGQALTYQQGAHVSYLAGHGDAVRPHADLLRSKGIGVIGVDDDGATAWRSPPSAESTAEVTDVEGQLSLRLRGDEFGGDVTTLSLAQPLNYFAPVVALDRDGPRARDEIVDAIADEYGFGAGGETVASAQTLGLVTAGSPHELTEQGELAATVLRGYGVEDLDDLRLTKEDVGRRTVAEVHPPLAVLLKNSFVRHPEFGLLLDALRKEGPRVHFLDLVERLVREYPNVFLSAFCTTRGAARARELIERGETSRLYRDRGVWTDVIRTNVLFNFVQQLKHVGVLAPETRSHSGAIADYDPDAKPWIVVGGGDD
;
A
#
# COMPACT_ATOMS: atom_id res chain seq x y z
N MET A 1 17.59 -2.64 32.07
CA MET A 1 16.43 -3.29 31.41
C MET A 1 16.83 -3.68 30.01
N ASP A 2 16.47 -4.89 29.58
CA ASP A 2 16.66 -5.31 28.20
C ASP A 2 15.55 -4.75 27.29
N GLU A 3 15.74 -4.89 25.98
CA GLU A 3 14.84 -4.32 24.98
C GLU A 3 13.44 -4.96 24.96
N PRO A 4 13.28 -6.29 25.07
CA PRO A 4 11.96 -6.91 25.11
C PRO A 4 11.08 -6.42 26.27
N ALA A 5 11.64 -6.29 27.47
CA ALA A 5 10.90 -5.79 28.63
C ALA A 5 10.48 -4.32 28.47
N VAL A 6 11.33 -3.49 27.84
CA VAL A 6 10.93 -2.12 27.47
C VAL A 6 9.77 -2.16 26.47
N PHE A 7 9.85 -3.02 25.45
CA PHE A 7 8.85 -3.13 24.39
C PHE A 7 7.47 -3.49 24.98
N ASP A 8 7.37 -4.56 25.77
CA ASP A 8 6.09 -4.97 26.39
C ASP A 8 5.45 -3.85 27.23
N ARG A 9 6.27 -3.12 27.99
CA ARG A 9 5.80 -1.99 28.79
C ARG A 9 5.36 -0.80 27.94
N VAL A 10 6.01 -0.55 26.80
CA VAL A 10 5.57 0.46 25.83
C VAL A 10 4.21 0.09 25.25
N VAL A 11 4.01 -1.16 24.85
CA VAL A 11 2.72 -1.65 24.32
C VAL A 11 1.62 -1.49 25.36
N THR A 12 1.88 -1.86 26.60
CA THR A 12 0.93 -1.64 27.72
C THR A 12 0.56 -0.16 27.88
N ALA A 13 1.55 0.73 27.84
CA ALA A 13 1.30 2.16 27.93
C ALA A 13 0.54 2.74 26.71
N LEU A 14 0.65 2.12 25.53
CA LEU A 14 -0.10 2.48 24.33
C LEU A 14 -1.57 2.06 24.45
N ASP A 15 -1.83 0.84 24.92
CA ASP A 15 -3.19 0.34 25.16
C ASP A 15 -3.94 1.24 26.16
N GLU A 16 -3.30 1.64 27.26
CA GLU A 16 -3.86 2.57 28.25
C GLU A 16 -4.22 3.95 27.68
N ARG A 17 -3.59 4.34 26.56
CA ARG A 17 -3.82 5.61 25.86
C ARG A 17 -4.83 5.49 24.72
N ASN A 18 -5.43 4.32 24.51
CA ASN A 18 -6.29 4.01 23.37
C ASN A 18 -5.60 4.28 22.02
N TYR A 19 -4.30 3.97 21.93
CA TYR A 19 -3.60 3.99 20.65
C TYR A 19 -3.80 2.64 19.96
N GLU A 20 -3.67 2.61 18.63
CA GLU A 20 -3.81 1.39 17.82
C GLU A 20 -2.45 0.94 17.27
N PRO A 21 -1.62 0.22 18.04
CA PRO A 21 -0.29 -0.17 17.62
C PRO A 21 -0.29 -1.38 16.67
N LEU A 22 0.56 -1.29 15.66
CA LEU A 22 1.16 -2.44 14.99
C LEU A 22 2.63 -2.54 15.38
N VAL A 23 3.18 -3.75 15.42
CA VAL A 23 4.58 -3.99 15.80
C VAL A 23 5.42 -4.62 14.69
N HIS A 24 6.69 -4.26 14.59
CA HIS A 24 7.66 -4.92 13.74
C HIS A 24 8.66 -5.69 14.60
N VAL A 25 8.60 -7.02 14.50
CA VAL A 25 9.59 -7.92 15.10
C VAL A 25 10.09 -8.86 13.99
N PRO A 26 11.40 -8.87 13.67
CA PRO A 26 11.95 -9.84 12.73
C PRO A 26 11.66 -11.27 13.18
N GLU A 27 11.33 -12.18 12.25
CA GLU A 27 10.96 -13.56 12.58
C GLU A 27 12.02 -14.30 13.40
N ALA A 28 13.30 -14.00 13.17
CA ALA A 28 14.42 -14.55 13.93
C ALA A 28 14.44 -14.17 15.42
N HIS A 29 13.60 -13.21 15.83
CA HIS A 29 13.48 -12.75 17.21
C HIS A 29 12.09 -13.01 17.81
N ALA A 30 11.19 -13.69 17.10
CA ALA A 30 9.80 -13.84 17.51
C ALA A 30 9.65 -14.39 18.94
N ASP A 31 10.45 -15.40 19.32
CA ASP A 31 10.37 -16.04 20.64
C ASP A 31 10.69 -15.07 21.79
N ALA A 32 11.59 -14.11 21.56
CA ALA A 32 11.98 -13.14 22.59
C ALA A 32 10.93 -12.05 22.82
N TYR A 33 9.98 -11.88 21.90
CA TYR A 33 8.93 -10.87 21.94
C TYR A 33 7.54 -11.50 21.87
N ALA A 34 7.38 -12.76 22.29
CA ALA A 34 6.13 -13.50 22.19
C ALA A 34 4.96 -12.75 22.85
N ASP A 35 5.16 -12.23 24.07
CA ASP A 35 4.12 -11.49 24.81
C ASP A 35 3.61 -10.24 24.06
N VAL A 36 4.51 -9.54 23.35
CA VAL A 36 4.16 -8.39 22.49
C VAL A 36 3.37 -8.86 21.27
N LEU A 37 3.81 -9.96 20.65
CA LEU A 37 3.22 -10.51 19.43
C LEU A 37 1.84 -11.14 19.66
N ASP A 38 1.56 -11.61 20.87
CA ASP A 38 0.25 -12.13 21.26
C ASP A 38 -0.79 -11.01 21.41
N ARG A 39 -0.34 -9.77 21.67
CA ARG A 39 -1.21 -8.60 21.91
C ARG A 39 -1.32 -7.67 20.70
N CYS A 40 -0.31 -7.63 19.85
CA CYS A 40 -0.24 -6.69 18.74
C CYS A 40 -0.16 -7.38 17.37
N ARG A 41 -0.89 -6.82 16.40
CA ARG A 41 -0.75 -7.19 14.99
C ARG A 41 0.63 -6.77 14.45
N ARG A 42 1.22 -7.58 13.57
CA ARG A 42 2.52 -7.27 12.94
C ARG A 42 2.40 -6.26 11.78
N HIS A 43 3.42 -5.44 11.54
CA HIS A 43 3.57 -4.66 10.29
C HIS A 43 4.92 -4.87 9.58
N ARG A 44 4.93 -4.50 8.30
CA ARG A 44 6.11 -4.38 7.42
C ARG A 44 6.05 -3.06 6.64
N ILE A 45 5.66 -1.99 7.32
CA ILE A 45 5.56 -0.63 6.77
C ILE A 45 6.90 0.07 7.06
N ALA A 46 7.54 0.59 6.02
CA ALA A 46 8.83 1.25 6.14
C ALA A 46 8.70 2.78 6.09
N ILE A 47 9.60 3.48 6.78
CA ILE A 47 9.83 4.92 6.64
C ILE A 47 11.28 5.09 6.19
N ARG A 48 11.48 5.65 4.99
CA ARG A 48 12.81 5.77 4.35
C ARG A 48 13.60 4.45 4.35
N GLY A 49 12.90 3.34 4.07
CA GLY A 49 13.46 1.99 4.00
C GLY A 49 13.60 1.26 5.33
N ARG A 50 13.46 1.95 6.47
CA ARG A 50 13.58 1.37 7.82
C ARG A 50 12.21 1.01 8.40
N TYR A 51 12.14 -0.03 9.21
CA TYR A 51 10.91 -0.42 9.91
C TYR A 51 10.93 0.10 11.35
N PRO A 52 10.00 1.00 11.74
CA PRO A 52 9.78 1.32 13.15
C PRO A 52 9.42 0.07 13.94
N ASP A 53 9.85 -0.02 15.20
CA ASP A 53 9.49 -1.14 16.07
C ASP A 53 8.00 -1.13 16.38
N VAL A 54 7.43 0.07 16.58
CA VAL A 54 5.98 0.28 16.71
C VAL A 54 5.52 1.38 15.79
N LEU A 55 4.40 1.18 15.11
CA LEU A 55 3.76 2.14 14.22
C LEU A 55 2.23 2.03 14.36
N GLY A 56 1.51 3.14 14.37
CA GLY A 56 0.05 3.08 14.50
C GLY A 56 -0.62 4.44 14.47
N PHE A 57 -1.89 4.48 14.87
CA PHE A 57 -2.64 5.73 15.08
C PHE A 57 -2.75 6.06 16.57
N THR A 58 -2.57 7.34 16.90
CA THR A 58 -3.01 7.88 18.18
C THR A 58 -4.54 7.93 18.24
N ASP A 59 -5.09 8.16 19.42
CA ASP A 59 -6.51 8.48 19.64
C ASP A 59 -7.04 9.64 18.77
N ALA A 60 -6.18 10.60 18.42
CA ALA A 60 -6.48 11.70 17.51
C ALA A 60 -6.28 11.38 16.01
N ASN A 61 -6.22 10.09 15.61
CA ASN A 61 -5.94 9.64 14.24
C ASN A 61 -4.64 10.17 13.63
N ARG A 62 -3.60 10.37 14.46
CA ARG A 62 -2.27 10.77 13.96
C ARG A 62 -1.36 9.55 13.90
N VAL A 63 -0.71 9.34 12.75
CA VAL A 63 0.40 8.37 12.61
C VAL A 63 1.49 8.64 13.65
N PHE A 64 1.80 7.66 14.48
CA PHE A 64 2.96 7.66 15.38
C PHE A 64 3.94 6.55 15.01
N ALA A 65 5.23 6.78 15.27
CA ALA A 65 6.30 5.78 15.16
C ALA A 65 7.15 5.75 16.44
N ILE A 66 7.56 4.57 16.89
CA ILE A 66 8.41 4.39 18.07
C ILE A 66 9.58 3.48 17.72
N GLU A 67 10.79 3.93 18.03
CA GLU A 67 11.95 3.06 18.16
C GLU A 67 12.10 2.64 19.63
N VAL A 68 12.26 1.34 19.89
CA VAL A 68 12.43 0.78 21.23
C VAL A 68 13.88 0.35 21.41
N LYS A 69 14.49 0.71 22.54
CA LYS A 69 15.85 0.31 22.91
C LYS A 69 15.90 -0.12 24.38
N GLY A 70 16.74 -1.12 24.67
CA GLY A 70 17.09 -1.47 26.05
C GLY A 70 18.03 -0.43 26.68
N SER A 71 18.97 -0.88 27.51
CA SER A 71 19.98 0.01 28.13
C SER A 71 21.17 0.35 27.23
N SER A 72 21.24 -0.17 25.99
CA SER A 72 22.36 0.02 25.06
C SER A 72 21.90 0.47 23.67
N ASN A 73 22.84 0.83 22.80
CA ASN A 73 22.60 1.24 21.40
C ASN A 73 21.67 2.46 21.20
N LEU A 74 21.51 3.30 22.22
CA LEU A 74 20.60 4.44 22.19
C LEU A 74 20.93 5.44 21.06
N LEU A 75 22.21 5.71 20.78
CA LEU A 75 22.62 6.59 19.67
C LEU A 75 22.09 6.13 18.31
N ARG A 76 22.10 4.82 18.06
CA ARG A 76 21.54 4.23 16.84
C ARG A 76 20.03 4.44 16.80
N GLY A 77 19.36 4.21 17.94
CA GLY A 77 17.92 4.44 18.08
C GLY A 77 17.52 5.91 17.86
N ILE A 78 18.33 6.86 18.31
CA ILE A 78 18.13 8.30 18.03
C ILE A 78 18.13 8.57 16.53
N GLY A 79 19.10 8.01 15.78
CA GLY A 79 19.16 8.15 14.32
C GLY A 79 17.94 7.57 13.60
N GLN A 80 17.43 6.44 14.09
CA GLN A 80 16.20 5.82 13.57
C GLN A 80 14.97 6.66 13.87
N ALA A 81 14.79 7.12 15.11
CA ALA A 81 13.68 7.99 15.48
C ALA A 81 13.66 9.32 14.70
N LEU A 82 14.84 9.90 14.39
CA LEU A 82 14.94 11.08 13.50
C LEU A 82 14.45 10.77 12.09
N THR A 83 14.78 9.58 11.57
CA THR A 83 14.34 9.13 10.25
C THR A 83 12.82 8.96 10.21
N TYR A 84 12.21 8.43 11.27
CA TYR A 84 10.77 8.19 11.32
C TYR A 84 9.92 9.46 11.29
N GLN A 85 10.48 10.63 11.63
CA GLN A 85 9.79 11.92 11.46
C GLN A 85 9.42 12.22 10.01
N GLN A 86 10.03 11.53 9.04
CA GLN A 86 9.69 11.69 7.62
C GLN A 86 8.37 11.02 7.25
N GLY A 87 7.88 10.04 8.02
CA GLY A 87 6.67 9.28 7.70
C GLY A 87 5.68 9.17 8.87
N ALA A 88 5.87 9.94 9.93
CA ALA A 88 5.00 9.94 11.11
C ALA A 88 4.78 11.37 11.61
N HIS A 89 3.56 11.64 12.08
CA HIS A 89 3.21 12.92 12.70
C HIS A 89 3.93 13.13 14.03
N VAL A 90 4.21 12.04 14.75
CA VAL A 90 4.96 12.04 16.00
C VAL A 90 5.89 10.83 16.04
N SER A 91 7.17 11.08 16.30
CA SER A 91 8.19 10.04 16.45
C SER A 91 8.68 10.00 17.88
N TYR A 92 8.88 8.80 18.43
CA TYR A 92 9.34 8.58 19.79
C TYR A 92 10.59 7.68 19.82
N LEU A 93 11.43 7.91 20.82
CA LEU A 93 12.42 6.95 21.28
C LEU A 93 12.00 6.45 22.66
N ALA A 94 11.77 5.14 22.77
CA ALA A 94 11.49 4.46 24.01
C ALA A 94 12.73 3.72 24.52
N GLY A 95 12.95 3.77 25.83
CA GLY A 95 14.02 2.99 26.43
C GLY A 95 14.05 3.07 27.95
N HIS A 96 15.00 2.35 28.54
CA HIS A 96 15.15 2.33 29.99
C HIS A 96 15.34 3.76 30.53
N GLY A 97 14.57 4.16 31.55
CA GLY A 97 14.48 5.52 32.05
C GLY A 97 15.83 6.18 32.28
N ASP A 98 16.75 5.51 32.98
CA ASP A 98 18.09 6.03 33.28
C ASP A 98 19.00 6.17 32.05
N ALA A 99 18.77 5.36 31.01
CA ALA A 99 19.52 5.46 29.75
C ALA A 99 19.01 6.61 28.87
N VAL A 100 17.69 6.83 28.84
CA VAL A 100 17.08 7.82 27.93
C VAL A 100 17.03 9.22 28.53
N ARG A 101 16.81 9.34 29.85
CA ARG A 101 16.68 10.62 30.56
C ARG A 101 17.80 11.62 30.26
N PRO A 102 19.10 11.24 30.20
CA PRO A 102 20.19 12.18 29.87
C PRO A 102 20.07 12.82 28.48
N HIS A 103 19.33 12.20 27.55
CA HIS A 103 19.20 12.66 26.17
C HIS A 103 17.86 13.34 25.89
N ALA A 104 16.96 13.42 26.87
CA ALA A 104 15.57 13.81 26.66
C ALA A 104 15.42 15.23 26.09
N ASP A 105 16.18 16.20 26.59
CA ASP A 105 16.11 17.58 26.11
C ASP A 105 16.63 17.72 24.68
N LEU A 106 17.70 17.00 24.34
CA LEU A 106 18.24 16.96 22.99
C LEU A 106 17.21 16.35 22.02
N LEU A 107 16.64 15.20 22.35
CA LEU A 107 15.63 14.52 21.53
C LEU A 107 14.43 15.43 21.27
N ARG A 108 13.91 16.06 22.32
CA ARG A 108 12.80 17.02 22.20
C ARG A 108 13.16 18.23 21.36
N SER A 109 14.37 18.77 21.49
CA SER A 109 14.83 19.88 20.62
C SER A 109 14.90 19.50 19.14
N LYS A 110 15.02 18.20 18.85
CA LYS A 110 14.99 17.63 17.49
C LYS A 110 13.59 17.16 17.07
N GLY A 111 12.55 17.44 17.87
CA GLY A 111 11.18 17.04 17.55
C GLY A 111 10.88 15.56 17.81
N ILE A 112 11.70 14.87 18.61
CA ILE A 112 11.48 13.47 19.01
C ILE A 112 10.89 13.44 20.42
N GLY A 113 9.82 12.68 20.59
CA GLY A 113 9.24 12.36 21.88
C GLY A 113 10.04 11.30 22.61
N VAL A 114 9.90 11.26 23.92
CA VAL A 114 10.68 10.36 24.79
C VAL A 114 9.74 9.53 25.62
N ILE A 115 10.01 8.22 25.70
CA ILE A 115 9.29 7.29 26.56
C ILE A 115 10.32 6.61 27.47
N GLY A 116 10.48 7.13 28.69
CA GLY A 116 11.29 6.44 29.71
C GLY A 116 10.49 5.32 30.36
N VAL A 117 11.10 4.13 30.43
CA VAL A 117 10.51 2.92 31.00
C VAL A 117 11.32 2.43 32.19
N ASP A 118 10.64 2.24 33.31
CA ASP A 118 11.17 1.69 34.56
C ASP A 118 10.36 0.44 34.96
N ASP A 119 10.63 -0.12 36.14
CA ASP A 119 9.96 -1.34 36.62
C ASP A 119 8.45 -1.20 36.81
N ASP A 120 8.00 0.02 37.07
CA ASP A 120 6.59 0.36 37.24
C ASP A 120 5.87 0.71 35.92
N GLY A 121 6.55 0.59 34.77
CA GLY A 121 5.99 0.88 33.43
C GLY A 121 6.56 2.13 32.77
N ALA A 122 5.80 2.74 31.86
CA ALA A 122 6.21 3.95 31.14
C ALA A 122 6.04 5.21 32.01
N THR A 123 7.09 5.57 32.75
CA THR A 123 7.07 6.62 33.78
C THR A 123 7.32 8.03 33.24
N ALA A 124 8.00 8.16 32.09
CA ALA A 124 8.41 9.45 31.54
C ALA A 124 8.03 9.63 30.07
N TRP A 125 6.73 9.69 29.79
CA TRP A 125 6.20 9.98 28.45
C TRP A 125 6.19 11.49 28.18
N ARG A 126 6.95 11.93 27.18
CA ARG A 126 7.01 13.34 26.73
C ARG A 126 6.80 13.40 25.22
N SER A 127 5.69 14.00 24.81
CA SER A 127 5.40 14.23 23.39
C SER A 127 6.42 15.17 22.74
N PRO A 128 6.72 14.98 21.45
CA PRO A 128 7.56 15.92 20.71
C PRO A 128 6.89 17.31 20.66
N PRO A 129 7.67 18.40 20.74
CA PRO A 129 7.14 19.72 20.37
C PRO A 129 6.74 19.66 18.89
N SER A 130 5.50 20.04 18.59
CA SER A 130 4.84 19.92 17.29
C SER A 130 5.81 20.06 16.10
N ALA A 131 6.08 18.95 15.42
CA ALA A 131 6.69 18.95 14.11
C ALA A 131 5.59 18.55 13.13
N GLU A 132 5.07 19.53 12.39
CA GLU A 132 4.15 19.27 11.29
C GLU A 132 4.88 19.50 9.98
N SER A 133 5.21 18.39 9.32
CA SER A 133 5.21 18.25 7.86
C SER A 133 5.84 16.92 7.51
N THR A 134 5.24 16.17 6.59
CA THR A 134 5.96 15.45 5.53
C THR A 134 4.98 14.82 4.52
N ALA A 135 5.36 14.84 3.24
CA ALA A 135 4.57 14.24 2.15
C ALA A 135 4.46 12.70 2.27
N GLU A 136 5.44 12.04 2.91
CA GLU A 136 5.41 10.57 3.07
C GLU A 136 4.47 10.11 4.20
N VAL A 137 3.95 11.03 5.03
CA VAL A 137 2.97 10.65 6.06
C VAL A 137 1.71 10.07 5.40
N THR A 138 1.27 10.63 4.27
CA THR A 138 0.10 10.13 3.55
C THR A 138 0.34 8.72 2.98
N ASP A 139 1.57 8.41 2.55
CA ASP A 139 1.98 7.07 2.12
C ASP A 139 1.89 6.05 3.27
N VAL A 140 2.46 6.41 4.43
CA VAL A 140 2.42 5.57 5.63
C VAL A 140 0.99 5.41 6.17
N GLU A 141 0.22 6.49 6.19
CA GLU A 141 -1.19 6.52 6.61
C GLU A 141 -2.07 5.61 5.73
N GLY A 142 -1.88 5.65 4.41
CA GLY A 142 -2.59 4.76 3.48
C GLY A 142 -2.30 3.28 3.76
N GLN A 143 -1.03 2.95 3.99
CA GLN A 143 -0.62 1.58 4.33
C GLN A 143 -1.09 1.10 5.72
N LEU A 144 -1.13 2.00 6.69
CA LEU A 144 -1.65 1.74 8.03
C LEU A 144 -3.16 1.50 7.98
N SER A 145 -3.89 2.36 7.26
CA SER A 145 -5.34 2.25 7.10
C SER A 145 -5.74 0.92 6.48
N LEU A 146 -5.04 0.46 5.43
CA LEU A 146 -5.26 -0.85 4.82
C LEU A 146 -5.11 -1.99 5.83
N ARG A 147 -4.10 -1.93 6.72
CA ARG A 147 -3.79 -3.03 7.65
C ARG A 147 -4.62 -3.01 8.93
N LEU A 148 -4.95 -1.82 9.45
CA LEU A 148 -5.75 -1.67 10.66
C LEU A 148 -7.24 -1.88 10.37
N ARG A 149 -7.72 -1.38 9.22
CA ARG A 149 -9.11 -1.49 8.74
C ARG A 149 -9.31 -2.64 7.75
N GLY A 150 -8.37 -3.61 7.73
CA GLY A 150 -8.22 -4.67 6.73
C GLY A 150 -9.38 -5.66 6.59
N ASP A 151 -10.54 -5.38 7.17
CA ASP A 151 -11.77 -6.12 6.88
C ASP A 151 -12.40 -5.68 5.54
N GLU A 152 -12.07 -4.49 5.01
CA GLU A 152 -12.61 -4.00 3.73
C GLU A 152 -11.76 -4.35 2.48
N PHE A 153 -10.44 -4.57 2.61
CA PHE A 153 -9.53 -4.78 1.46
C PHE A 153 -8.64 -6.00 1.68
N GLY A 154 -8.79 -7.01 0.82
CA GLY A 154 -8.03 -8.25 0.88
C GLY A 154 -6.94 -8.32 -0.19
N GLY A 155 -5.71 -7.94 0.14
CA GLY A 155 -4.55 -8.21 -0.74
C GLY A 155 -3.67 -7.00 -1.06
N ASP A 156 -2.65 -7.25 -1.86
CA ASP A 156 -1.65 -6.27 -2.30
C ASP A 156 -2.02 -5.75 -3.71
N VAL A 157 -1.69 -4.50 -4.04
CA VAL A 157 -1.91 -3.90 -5.37
C VAL A 157 -1.25 -4.72 -6.48
N THR A 158 -0.25 -5.53 -6.14
CA THR A 158 0.45 -6.43 -7.04
C THR A 158 -0.40 -7.55 -7.62
N THR A 159 -1.52 -7.89 -6.97
CA THR A 159 -2.46 -8.90 -7.48
C THR A 159 -3.26 -8.41 -8.69
N LEU A 160 -3.36 -7.09 -8.89
CA LEU A 160 -4.02 -6.42 -10.02
C LEU A 160 -3.23 -6.63 -11.32
N SER A 161 -3.20 -7.89 -11.75
CA SER A 161 -2.27 -8.43 -12.72
C SER A 161 -2.85 -8.50 -14.14
N LEU A 162 -4.16 -8.28 -14.30
CA LEU A 162 -4.85 -8.43 -15.58
C LEU A 162 -4.94 -7.08 -16.31
N ALA A 163 -4.60 -7.04 -17.60
CA ALA A 163 -4.66 -5.80 -18.39
C ALA A 163 -6.11 -5.27 -18.55
N GLN A 164 -7.09 -6.17 -18.61
CA GLN A 164 -8.50 -5.84 -18.79
C GLN A 164 -9.23 -5.88 -17.44
N PRO A 165 -9.55 -4.73 -16.83
CA PRO A 165 -10.12 -4.67 -15.48
C PRO A 165 -11.56 -5.17 -15.36
N LEU A 166 -12.32 -5.33 -16.45
CA LEU A 166 -13.65 -5.98 -16.39
C LEU A 166 -13.59 -7.41 -15.83
N ASN A 167 -12.45 -8.09 -15.99
CA ASN A 167 -12.27 -9.42 -15.39
C ASN A 167 -12.50 -9.37 -13.88
N TYR A 168 -12.13 -8.28 -13.19
CA TYR A 168 -12.24 -8.16 -11.74
C TYR A 168 -13.68 -8.19 -11.21
N PHE A 169 -14.68 -8.04 -12.08
CA PHE A 169 -16.09 -8.22 -11.73
C PHE A 169 -16.60 -9.65 -11.89
N ALA A 170 -15.87 -10.57 -12.52
CA ALA A 170 -16.34 -11.95 -12.68
C ALA A 170 -16.64 -12.64 -11.33
N PRO A 171 -15.82 -12.50 -10.27
CA PRO A 171 -16.14 -13.04 -8.95
C PRO A 171 -17.37 -12.39 -8.33
N VAL A 172 -17.61 -11.10 -8.62
CA VAL A 172 -18.78 -10.37 -8.14
C VAL A 172 -20.05 -10.94 -8.76
N VAL A 173 -20.05 -11.12 -10.08
CA VAL A 173 -21.18 -11.69 -10.82
C VAL A 173 -21.47 -13.13 -10.39
N ALA A 174 -20.43 -13.96 -10.21
CA ALA A 174 -20.59 -15.33 -9.74
C ALA A 174 -21.22 -15.40 -8.34
N LEU A 175 -20.70 -14.61 -7.39
CA LEU A 175 -21.19 -14.59 -6.01
C LEU A 175 -22.58 -13.95 -5.87
N ASP A 176 -22.90 -12.94 -6.69
CA ASP A 176 -24.22 -12.31 -6.69
C ASP A 176 -25.32 -13.28 -7.15
N ARG A 177 -25.03 -14.07 -8.19
CA ARG A 177 -25.95 -15.07 -8.73
C ARG A 177 -26.14 -16.24 -7.78
N ASP A 178 -25.04 -16.73 -7.22
CA ASP A 178 -25.02 -18.05 -6.60
C ASP A 178 -24.83 -18.05 -5.08
N GLY A 179 -24.57 -16.89 -4.48
CA GLY A 179 -24.28 -16.72 -3.06
C GLY A 179 -22.84 -17.09 -2.67
N PRO A 180 -22.57 -17.20 -1.35
CA PRO A 180 -21.25 -17.51 -0.81
C PRO A 180 -20.64 -18.81 -1.34
N ARG A 181 -19.37 -18.79 -1.76
CA ARG A 181 -18.69 -19.95 -2.38
C ARG A 181 -17.23 -20.09 -1.97
N ALA A 182 -16.72 -21.32 -2.03
CA ALA A 182 -15.28 -21.55 -1.88
C ALA A 182 -14.51 -21.00 -3.10
N ARG A 183 -13.23 -20.68 -2.91
CA ARG A 183 -12.39 -20.10 -3.97
C ARG A 183 -12.39 -20.95 -5.24
N ASP A 184 -12.21 -22.25 -5.10
CA ASP A 184 -12.07 -23.16 -6.24
C ASP A 184 -13.38 -23.24 -7.04
N GLU A 185 -14.53 -23.19 -6.37
CA GLU A 185 -15.85 -23.15 -7.03
C GLU A 185 -16.05 -21.88 -7.87
N ILE A 186 -15.54 -20.73 -7.40
CA ILE A 186 -15.58 -19.47 -8.16
C ILE A 186 -14.64 -19.56 -9.36
N VAL A 187 -13.45 -20.13 -9.17
CA VAL A 187 -12.46 -20.31 -10.25
C VAL A 187 -13.01 -21.22 -11.34
N ASP A 188 -13.66 -22.33 -10.96
CA ASP A 188 -14.27 -23.28 -11.87
C ASP A 188 -15.43 -22.62 -12.65
N ALA A 189 -16.32 -21.88 -11.97
CA ALA A 189 -17.40 -21.14 -12.63
C ALA A 189 -16.86 -20.11 -13.65
N ILE A 190 -15.79 -19.38 -13.32
CA ILE A 190 -15.14 -18.44 -14.24
C ILE A 190 -14.50 -19.17 -15.43
N ALA A 191 -13.91 -20.34 -15.22
CA ALA A 191 -13.33 -21.13 -16.31
C ALA A 191 -14.42 -21.65 -17.26
N ASP A 192 -15.52 -22.15 -16.71
CA ASP A 192 -16.60 -22.82 -17.44
C ASP A 192 -17.54 -21.85 -18.16
N GLU A 193 -17.96 -20.76 -17.50
CA GLU A 193 -18.98 -19.84 -18.02
C GLU A 193 -18.36 -18.59 -18.67
N TYR A 194 -17.31 -18.02 -18.07
CA TYR A 194 -16.63 -16.83 -18.59
C TYR A 194 -15.49 -17.17 -19.58
N GLY A 195 -15.07 -18.45 -19.64
CA GLY A 195 -14.07 -18.95 -20.58
C GLY A 195 -12.66 -18.43 -20.31
N PHE A 196 -12.30 -18.19 -19.04
CA PHE A 196 -11.08 -17.48 -18.68
C PHE A 196 -10.18 -18.24 -17.70
N GLY A 197 -9.01 -18.66 -18.18
CA GLY A 197 -8.06 -19.48 -17.41
C GLY A 197 -7.28 -18.79 -16.29
N ALA A 198 -7.65 -17.56 -15.90
CA ALA A 198 -7.00 -16.79 -14.83
C ALA A 198 -8.00 -16.46 -13.70
N GLY A 199 -8.89 -17.40 -13.38
CA GLY A 199 -9.89 -17.24 -12.31
C GLY A 199 -9.24 -16.95 -10.96
N GLY A 200 -8.10 -17.57 -10.67
CA GLY A 200 -7.39 -17.38 -9.41
C GLY A 200 -6.87 -15.96 -9.19
N GLU A 201 -6.28 -15.36 -10.22
CA GLU A 201 -5.84 -13.96 -10.26
C GLU A 201 -7.03 -13.00 -10.21
N THR A 202 -8.13 -13.41 -10.81
CA THR A 202 -9.36 -12.62 -10.84
C THR A 202 -9.97 -12.49 -9.45
N VAL A 203 -10.10 -13.61 -8.72
CA VAL A 203 -10.56 -13.61 -7.32
C VAL A 203 -9.63 -12.76 -6.45
N ALA A 204 -8.31 -12.96 -6.56
CA ALA A 204 -7.33 -12.18 -5.80
C ALA A 204 -7.41 -10.67 -6.10
N SER A 205 -7.68 -10.29 -7.35
CA SER A 205 -7.85 -8.89 -7.74
C SER A 205 -9.14 -8.29 -7.18
N ALA A 206 -10.25 -9.04 -7.22
CA ALA A 206 -11.53 -8.60 -6.65
C ALA A 206 -11.44 -8.41 -5.13
N GLN A 207 -10.69 -9.28 -4.44
CA GLN A 207 -10.38 -9.11 -3.02
C GLN A 207 -9.55 -7.85 -2.76
N THR A 208 -8.51 -7.60 -3.57
CA THR A 208 -7.66 -6.40 -3.43
C THR A 208 -8.47 -5.12 -3.63
N LEU A 209 -9.44 -5.12 -4.54
CA LEU A 209 -10.35 -3.99 -4.76
C LEU A 209 -11.47 -3.89 -3.69
N GLY A 210 -11.48 -4.79 -2.70
CA GLY A 210 -12.47 -4.81 -1.63
C GLY A 210 -13.88 -5.17 -2.12
N LEU A 211 -14.00 -5.90 -3.23
CA LEU A 211 -15.28 -6.35 -3.79
C LEU A 211 -15.72 -7.70 -3.19
N VAL A 212 -14.75 -8.52 -2.77
CA VAL A 212 -14.97 -9.88 -2.25
C VAL A 212 -14.19 -10.03 -0.95
N THR A 213 -14.78 -10.73 0.03
CA THR A 213 -14.15 -10.98 1.33
C THR A 213 -12.92 -11.90 1.21
N ALA A 214 -11.96 -11.73 2.14
CA ALA A 214 -10.79 -12.60 2.23
C ALA A 214 -11.07 -13.97 2.89
N GLY A 215 -12.24 -14.11 3.54
CA GLY A 215 -12.66 -15.33 4.25
C GLY A 215 -13.03 -16.49 3.33
N SER A 216 -13.29 -17.66 3.93
CA SER A 216 -13.85 -18.82 3.25
C SER A 216 -15.07 -19.32 4.03
N PRO A 217 -16.28 -19.40 3.42
CA PRO A 217 -16.57 -19.06 2.02
C PRO A 217 -16.36 -17.58 1.71
N HIS A 218 -16.09 -17.27 0.43
CA HIS A 218 -16.03 -15.91 -0.08
C HIS A 218 -17.43 -15.36 -0.26
N GLU A 219 -17.60 -14.08 0.08
CA GLU A 219 -18.86 -13.34 0.01
C GLU A 219 -18.62 -11.98 -0.63
N LEU A 220 -19.68 -11.33 -1.11
CA LEU A 220 -19.61 -9.92 -1.50
C LEU A 220 -19.43 -9.05 -0.25
N THR A 221 -18.56 -8.05 -0.35
CA THR A 221 -18.55 -6.96 0.62
C THR A 221 -19.71 -6.00 0.33
N GLU A 222 -19.95 -5.00 1.17
CA GLU A 222 -20.90 -3.91 0.87
C GLU A 222 -20.60 -3.23 -0.48
N GLN A 223 -19.31 -3.13 -0.85
CA GLN A 223 -18.90 -2.60 -2.15
C GLN A 223 -19.14 -3.60 -3.28
N GLY A 224 -18.93 -4.89 -3.02
CA GLY A 224 -19.30 -5.96 -3.94
C GLY A 224 -20.78 -5.96 -4.27
N GLU A 225 -21.65 -5.79 -3.27
CA GLU A 225 -23.11 -5.69 -3.44
C GLU A 225 -23.52 -4.44 -4.25
N LEU A 226 -22.87 -3.30 -3.99
CA LEU A 226 -23.06 -2.09 -4.79
C LEU A 226 -22.64 -2.31 -6.24
N ALA A 227 -21.47 -2.92 -6.46
CA ALA A 227 -20.97 -3.25 -7.79
C ALA A 227 -21.93 -4.21 -8.53
N ALA A 228 -22.40 -5.26 -7.86
CA ALA A 228 -23.37 -6.20 -8.40
C ALA A 228 -24.69 -5.50 -8.80
N THR A 229 -25.18 -4.58 -7.97
CA THR A 229 -26.37 -3.79 -8.26
C THR A 229 -26.20 -2.93 -9.52
N VAL A 230 -25.04 -2.29 -9.67
CA VAL A 230 -24.72 -1.49 -10.87
C VAL A 230 -24.57 -2.38 -12.10
N LEU A 231 -23.95 -3.55 -11.98
CA LEU A 231 -23.79 -4.52 -13.07
C LEU A 231 -25.15 -5.03 -13.58
N ARG A 232 -26.06 -5.42 -12.67
CA ARG A 232 -27.44 -5.78 -13.04
C ARG A 232 -28.17 -4.62 -13.72
N GLY A 233 -28.04 -3.41 -13.18
CA GLY A 233 -28.61 -2.20 -13.80
C GLY A 233 -28.05 -1.89 -15.19
N TYR A 234 -26.84 -2.39 -15.50
CA TYR A 234 -26.20 -2.30 -16.81
C TYR A 234 -26.58 -3.45 -17.77
N GLY A 235 -27.30 -4.46 -17.28
CA GLY A 235 -27.67 -5.66 -18.04
C GLY A 235 -26.64 -6.78 -18.00
N VAL A 236 -25.78 -6.82 -16.97
CA VAL A 236 -24.89 -7.95 -16.69
C VAL A 236 -25.50 -8.76 -15.55
N GLU A 237 -26.21 -9.84 -15.88
CA GLU A 237 -26.88 -10.71 -14.91
C GLU A 237 -26.09 -11.99 -14.65
N ASP A 238 -25.30 -12.45 -15.62
CA ASP A 238 -24.42 -13.60 -15.48
C ASP A 238 -23.02 -13.43 -16.09
N LEU A 239 -22.20 -14.47 -15.96
CA LEU A 239 -20.83 -14.48 -16.45
C LEU A 239 -20.75 -14.39 -17.97
N ASP A 240 -21.74 -14.90 -18.71
CA ASP A 240 -21.76 -14.80 -20.17
C ASP A 240 -22.05 -13.36 -20.61
N ASP A 241 -22.96 -12.66 -19.92
CA ASP A 241 -23.20 -11.23 -20.15
C ASP A 241 -21.94 -10.39 -19.93
N LEU A 242 -21.18 -10.69 -18.87
CA LEU A 242 -19.92 -10.02 -18.59
C LEU A 242 -18.88 -10.32 -19.69
N ARG A 243 -18.84 -11.57 -20.19
CA ARG A 243 -17.96 -11.98 -21.30
C ARG A 243 -18.29 -11.19 -22.57
N LEU A 244 -19.57 -11.12 -22.93
CA LEU A 244 -20.06 -10.36 -24.09
C LEU A 244 -19.76 -8.86 -23.96
N THR A 245 -19.96 -8.29 -22.77
CA THR A 245 -19.59 -6.89 -22.46
C THR A 245 -18.10 -6.66 -22.67
N LYS A 246 -17.25 -7.57 -22.22
CA LYS A 246 -15.80 -7.48 -22.45
C LYS A 246 -15.43 -7.62 -23.93
N GLU A 247 -16.14 -8.45 -24.69
CA GLU A 247 -15.92 -8.61 -26.13
C GLU A 247 -16.26 -7.33 -26.91
N ASP A 248 -17.32 -6.61 -26.53
CA ASP A 248 -17.73 -5.33 -27.15
C ASP A 248 -16.64 -4.24 -27.01
N VAL A 249 -15.88 -4.26 -25.91
CA VAL A 249 -14.73 -3.36 -25.71
C VAL A 249 -13.67 -3.54 -26.82
N GLY A 250 -13.38 -4.79 -27.21
CA GLY A 250 -12.45 -5.12 -28.29
C GLY A 250 -11.09 -4.41 -28.19
N ARG A 251 -10.77 -3.56 -29.19
CA ARG A 251 -9.53 -2.76 -29.25
C ARG A 251 -9.66 -1.35 -28.66
N ARG A 252 -10.83 -1.00 -28.13
CA ARG A 252 -11.11 0.27 -27.47
C ARG A 252 -10.92 0.11 -25.95
N THR A 253 -11.24 1.16 -25.21
CA THR A 253 -11.19 1.15 -23.74
C THR A 253 -12.60 0.97 -23.14
N VAL A 254 -12.69 0.52 -21.89
CA VAL A 254 -13.99 0.42 -21.19
C VAL A 254 -14.59 1.83 -21.05
N ALA A 255 -13.76 2.83 -20.78
CA ALA A 255 -14.17 4.23 -20.71
C ALA A 255 -14.82 4.76 -22.01
N GLU A 256 -14.43 4.25 -23.17
CA GLU A 256 -14.99 4.65 -24.47
C GLU A 256 -16.28 3.90 -24.85
N VAL A 257 -16.46 2.67 -24.36
CA VAL A 257 -17.55 1.77 -24.79
C VAL A 257 -18.62 1.66 -23.70
N HIS A 258 -18.21 1.48 -22.45
CA HIS A 258 -19.07 1.34 -21.28
C HIS A 258 -18.69 2.34 -20.17
N PRO A 259 -18.91 3.66 -20.34
CA PRO A 259 -18.51 4.67 -19.37
C PRO A 259 -18.99 4.41 -17.92
N PRO A 260 -20.23 3.94 -17.67
CA PRO A 260 -20.68 3.63 -16.31
C PRO A 260 -19.82 2.55 -15.63
N LEU A 261 -19.45 1.50 -16.37
CA LEU A 261 -18.59 0.43 -15.86
C LEU A 261 -17.16 0.92 -15.61
N ALA A 262 -16.65 1.81 -16.47
CA ALA A 262 -15.35 2.44 -16.24
C ALA A 262 -15.34 3.31 -14.97
N VAL A 263 -16.43 4.04 -14.69
CA VAL A 263 -16.58 4.82 -13.45
C VAL A 263 -16.64 3.91 -12.24
N LEU A 264 -17.41 2.81 -12.29
CA LEU A 264 -17.47 1.83 -11.21
C LEU A 264 -16.09 1.22 -10.90
N LEU A 265 -15.35 0.81 -11.95
CA LEU A 265 -13.98 0.31 -11.82
C LEU A 265 -13.08 1.38 -11.21
N LYS A 266 -13.08 2.60 -11.75
CA LYS A 266 -12.27 3.72 -11.25
C LYS A 266 -12.52 3.97 -9.76
N ASN A 267 -13.78 3.95 -9.32
CA ASN A 267 -14.14 4.11 -7.91
C ASN A 267 -13.59 2.95 -7.06
N SER A 268 -13.68 1.71 -7.54
CA SER A 268 -13.13 0.53 -6.86
C SER A 268 -11.60 0.66 -6.68
N PHE A 269 -10.91 1.14 -7.73
CA PHE A 269 -9.47 1.40 -7.67
C PHE A 269 -9.10 2.55 -6.72
N VAL A 270 -9.79 3.70 -6.80
CA VAL A 270 -9.48 4.89 -5.96
C VAL A 270 -9.65 4.61 -4.47
N ARG A 271 -10.60 3.73 -4.09
CA ARG A 271 -10.78 3.31 -2.70
C ARG A 271 -9.58 2.55 -2.15
N HIS A 272 -8.79 1.88 -2.99
CA HIS A 272 -7.55 1.24 -2.56
C HIS A 272 -6.48 2.32 -2.28
N PRO A 273 -6.00 2.48 -1.03
CA PRO A 273 -5.16 3.63 -0.64
C PRO A 273 -3.92 3.81 -1.51
N GLU A 274 -3.18 2.73 -1.77
CA GLU A 274 -1.95 2.81 -2.59
C GLU A 274 -2.23 3.22 -4.04
N PHE A 275 -3.39 2.84 -4.57
CA PHE A 275 -3.78 3.21 -5.93
C PHE A 275 -4.27 4.65 -5.97
N GLY A 276 -5.02 5.10 -4.97
CA GLY A 276 -5.39 6.50 -4.79
C GLY A 276 -4.16 7.41 -4.80
N LEU A 277 -3.14 7.08 -3.99
CA LEU A 277 -1.86 7.79 -3.96
C LEU A 277 -1.13 7.78 -5.30
N LEU A 278 -1.17 6.66 -6.03
CA LEU A 278 -0.58 6.55 -7.35
C LEU A 278 -1.29 7.44 -8.38
N LEU A 279 -2.61 7.55 -8.33
CA LEU A 279 -3.37 8.49 -9.15
C LEU A 279 -3.05 9.94 -8.80
N ASP A 280 -2.89 10.26 -7.52
CA ASP A 280 -2.52 11.60 -7.10
C ASP A 280 -1.10 11.96 -7.53
N ALA A 281 -0.16 11.02 -7.48
CA ALA A 281 1.19 11.19 -8.02
C ALA A 281 1.15 11.46 -9.54
N LEU A 282 0.33 10.72 -10.30
CA LEU A 282 0.14 10.95 -11.74
C LEU A 282 -0.44 12.32 -12.04
N ARG A 283 -1.46 12.76 -11.29
CA ARG A 283 -2.07 14.10 -11.46
C ARG A 283 -1.07 15.22 -11.21
N LYS A 284 -0.21 15.07 -10.19
CA LYS A 284 0.82 16.07 -9.83
C LYS A 284 1.93 16.22 -10.88
N GLU A 285 2.19 15.20 -11.68
CA GLU A 285 3.15 15.26 -12.81
C GLU A 285 2.60 16.04 -14.02
N GLY A 286 1.27 16.19 -14.11
CA GLY A 286 0.60 16.95 -15.17
C GLY A 286 0.09 16.07 -16.32
N PRO A 287 -0.30 16.68 -17.46
CA PRO A 287 -1.04 15.99 -18.52
C PRO A 287 -0.19 14.99 -19.32
N ARG A 288 1.14 15.10 -19.25
CA ARG A 288 2.07 14.26 -19.99
C ARG A 288 3.20 13.83 -19.07
N VAL A 289 3.16 12.58 -18.63
CA VAL A 289 4.02 12.05 -17.57
C VAL A 289 5.06 11.11 -18.18
N HIS A 290 6.34 11.40 -18.00
CA HIS A 290 7.39 10.45 -18.33
C HIS A 290 7.56 9.44 -17.20
N PHE A 291 7.78 8.18 -17.56
CA PHE A 291 7.79 7.09 -16.60
C PHE A 291 8.83 7.27 -15.49
N LEU A 292 10.03 7.76 -15.82
CA LEU A 292 11.10 7.95 -14.83
C LEU A 292 10.87 9.18 -13.93
N ASP A 293 10.14 10.19 -14.41
CA ASP A 293 9.73 11.34 -13.58
C ASP A 293 8.70 10.89 -12.54
N LEU A 294 7.74 10.05 -12.96
CA LEU A 294 6.82 9.40 -12.02
C LEU A 294 7.57 8.55 -10.98
N VAL A 295 8.57 7.77 -11.41
CA VAL A 295 9.42 6.99 -10.48
C VAL A 295 10.16 7.91 -9.51
N GLU A 296 10.73 9.03 -9.99
CA GLU A 296 11.38 10.02 -9.12
C GLU A 296 10.43 10.55 -8.06
N ARG A 297 9.18 10.90 -8.43
CA ARG A 297 8.16 11.34 -7.48
C ARG A 297 7.81 10.25 -6.48
N LEU A 298 7.50 9.04 -6.95
CA LEU A 298 7.11 7.92 -6.08
C LEU A 298 8.23 7.60 -5.08
N VAL A 299 9.50 7.56 -5.50
CA VAL A 299 10.63 7.32 -4.59
C VAL A 299 10.78 8.41 -3.52
N ARG A 300 10.38 9.65 -3.81
CA ARG A 300 10.53 10.79 -2.91
C ARG A 300 9.35 11.02 -1.99
N GLU A 301 8.14 10.84 -2.48
CA GLU A 301 6.89 11.19 -1.80
C GLU A 301 6.07 9.97 -1.37
N TYR A 302 6.14 8.85 -2.11
CA TYR A 302 5.34 7.64 -1.86
C TYR A 302 6.21 6.37 -1.93
N PRO A 303 7.28 6.29 -1.11
CA PRO A 303 8.27 5.23 -1.22
C PRO A 303 7.66 3.83 -0.99
N ASN A 304 6.64 3.69 -0.16
CA ASN A 304 6.00 2.40 0.02
C ASN A 304 5.15 2.00 -1.19
N VAL A 305 4.39 2.92 -1.80
CA VAL A 305 3.72 2.68 -3.10
C VAL A 305 4.75 2.27 -4.18
N PHE A 306 5.91 2.93 -4.24
CA PHE A 306 6.97 2.52 -5.17
C PHE A 306 7.43 1.08 -4.92
N LEU A 307 7.68 0.73 -3.65
CA LEU A 307 8.16 -0.60 -3.26
C LEU A 307 7.09 -1.68 -3.48
N SER A 308 5.83 -1.39 -3.20
CA SER A 308 4.72 -2.34 -3.32
C SER A 308 4.23 -2.46 -4.76
N ALA A 309 4.00 -1.37 -5.48
CA ALA A 309 3.37 -1.38 -6.80
C ALA A 309 4.37 -1.49 -7.95
N PHE A 310 5.56 -0.90 -7.83
CA PHE A 310 6.50 -0.75 -8.96
C PHE A 310 7.65 -1.75 -8.94
N CYS A 311 8.12 -2.15 -7.75
CA CYS A 311 9.29 -3.01 -7.66
C CYS A 311 8.95 -4.49 -7.83
N THR A 312 9.84 -5.30 -8.39
CA THR A 312 9.79 -6.76 -8.21
C THR A 312 10.08 -7.11 -6.74
N THR A 313 9.79 -8.33 -6.28
CA THR A 313 10.09 -8.75 -4.90
C THR A 313 11.58 -8.58 -4.54
N ARG A 314 12.49 -8.99 -5.44
CA ARG A 314 13.94 -8.79 -5.27
C ARG A 314 14.33 -7.33 -5.44
N GLY A 315 13.74 -6.65 -6.43
CA GLY A 315 13.93 -5.23 -6.69
C GLY A 315 13.58 -4.36 -5.49
N ALA A 316 12.51 -4.68 -4.77
CA ALA A 316 12.09 -3.96 -3.58
C ALA A 316 13.12 -4.02 -2.45
N ALA A 317 13.80 -5.17 -2.27
CA ALA A 317 14.89 -5.27 -1.30
C ALA A 317 16.08 -4.37 -1.68
N ARG A 318 16.50 -4.42 -2.94
CA ARG A 318 17.56 -3.55 -3.48
C ARG A 318 17.20 -2.07 -3.41
N ALA A 319 15.95 -1.73 -3.73
CA ALA A 319 15.45 -0.36 -3.66
C ALA A 319 15.44 0.18 -2.23
N ARG A 320 14.99 -0.61 -1.24
CA ARG A 320 15.07 -0.22 0.17
C ARG A 320 16.51 0.09 0.59
N GLU A 321 17.47 -0.77 0.24
CA GLU A 321 18.88 -0.54 0.55
C GLU A 321 19.41 0.78 -0.05
N LEU A 322 19.03 1.10 -1.29
CA LEU A 322 19.38 2.37 -1.92
C LEU A 322 18.71 3.58 -1.24
N ILE A 323 17.44 3.45 -0.84
CA ILE A 323 16.71 4.49 -0.10
C ILE A 323 17.37 4.74 1.27
N GLU A 324 17.70 3.68 2.01
CA GLU A 324 18.36 3.77 3.32
C GLU A 324 19.72 4.45 3.25
N ARG A 325 20.47 4.25 2.16
CA ARG A 325 21.77 4.87 1.92
C ARG A 325 21.69 6.29 1.35
N GLY A 326 20.49 6.79 1.03
CA GLY A 326 20.31 8.08 0.37
C GLY A 326 20.74 8.08 -1.11
N GLU A 327 20.94 6.90 -1.72
CA GLU A 327 21.30 6.73 -3.13
C GLU A 327 20.06 6.66 -4.06
N THR A 328 18.96 7.33 -3.66
CA THR A 328 17.65 7.23 -4.32
C THR A 328 17.67 7.62 -5.80
N SER A 329 18.55 8.56 -6.19
CA SER A 329 18.66 9.00 -7.59
C SER A 329 19.01 7.88 -8.57
N ARG A 330 19.68 6.82 -8.10
CA ARG A 330 20.01 5.65 -8.92
C ARG A 330 18.75 4.90 -9.38
N LEU A 331 17.66 4.95 -8.62
CA LEU A 331 16.41 4.26 -8.93
C LEU A 331 15.68 4.81 -10.15
N TYR A 332 16.04 6.00 -10.64
CA TYR A 332 15.42 6.62 -11.80
C TYR A 332 16.42 7.22 -12.80
N ARG A 333 17.71 7.34 -12.46
CA ARG A 333 18.74 7.81 -13.40
C ARG A 333 19.63 6.70 -13.96
N ASP A 334 19.83 5.61 -13.23
CA ASP A 334 20.70 4.52 -13.66
C ASP A 334 19.88 3.42 -14.33
N ARG A 335 20.08 3.25 -15.65
CA ARG A 335 19.35 2.26 -16.46
C ARG A 335 19.51 0.84 -15.94
N GLY A 336 20.71 0.45 -15.53
CA GLY A 336 20.96 -0.88 -15.00
C GLY A 336 20.29 -1.14 -13.64
N VAL A 337 19.99 -0.09 -12.89
CA VAL A 337 19.28 -0.19 -11.60
C VAL A 337 17.79 -0.27 -11.81
N TRP A 338 17.18 0.70 -12.51
CA TRP A 338 15.72 0.75 -12.60
C TRP A 338 15.15 -0.43 -13.40
N THR A 339 15.87 -0.91 -14.43
CA THR A 339 15.45 -2.11 -15.20
C THR A 339 15.50 -3.40 -14.39
N ASP A 340 16.36 -3.49 -13.36
CA ASP A 340 16.44 -4.65 -12.47
C ASP A 340 15.43 -4.57 -11.31
N VAL A 341 15.13 -3.33 -10.87
CA VAL A 341 14.23 -3.09 -9.74
C VAL A 341 12.76 -3.15 -10.15
N ILE A 342 12.41 -2.51 -11.26
CA ILE A 342 11.02 -2.26 -11.65
C ILE A 342 10.42 -3.47 -12.37
N ARG A 343 9.15 -3.77 -12.09
CA ARG A 343 8.41 -4.83 -12.78
C ARG A 343 7.94 -4.37 -14.16
N THR A 344 8.11 -5.22 -15.16
CA THR A 344 7.62 -4.97 -16.53
C THR A 344 6.10 -4.76 -16.59
N ASN A 345 5.33 -5.43 -15.71
CA ASN A 345 3.86 -5.34 -15.71
C ASN A 345 3.32 -3.92 -15.53
N VAL A 346 4.07 -3.02 -14.88
CA VAL A 346 3.67 -1.61 -14.73
C VAL A 346 3.64 -0.89 -16.07
N LEU A 347 4.53 -1.27 -17.00
CA LEU A 347 4.61 -0.65 -18.32
C LEU A 347 3.57 -1.20 -19.31
N PHE A 348 2.92 -2.31 -18.95
CA PHE A 348 1.89 -2.95 -19.78
C PHE A 348 0.52 -2.98 -19.10
N ASN A 349 0.30 -3.92 -18.17
CA ASN A 349 -1.01 -4.18 -17.56
C ASN A 349 -1.53 -2.94 -16.86
N PHE A 350 -0.70 -2.27 -16.08
CA PHE A 350 -1.10 -1.09 -15.34
C PHE A 350 -1.49 0.07 -16.27
N VAL A 351 -0.70 0.32 -17.32
CA VAL A 351 -1.07 1.30 -18.36
C VAL A 351 -2.40 0.94 -19.01
N GLN A 352 -2.64 -0.33 -19.35
CA GLN A 352 -3.91 -0.76 -19.94
C GLN A 352 -5.09 -0.58 -18.98
N GLN A 353 -4.93 -0.95 -17.71
CA GLN A 353 -5.95 -0.74 -16.69
C GLN A 353 -6.33 0.74 -16.59
N LEU A 354 -5.34 1.63 -16.48
CA LEU A 354 -5.57 3.08 -16.41
C LEU A 354 -6.24 3.64 -17.67
N LYS A 355 -5.97 3.09 -18.85
CA LYS A 355 -6.71 3.43 -20.07
C LYS A 355 -8.15 2.97 -20.01
N HIS A 356 -8.40 1.73 -19.59
CA HIS A 356 -9.75 1.19 -19.48
C HIS A 356 -10.61 1.99 -18.49
N VAL A 357 -10.04 2.48 -17.39
CA VAL A 357 -10.77 3.31 -16.40
C VAL A 357 -10.76 4.81 -16.69
N GLY A 358 -10.24 5.24 -17.85
CA GLY A 358 -10.27 6.64 -18.28
C GLY A 358 -9.37 7.58 -17.47
N VAL A 359 -8.29 7.05 -16.88
CA VAL A 359 -7.22 7.85 -16.26
C VAL A 359 -6.18 8.24 -17.30
N LEU A 360 -5.79 7.30 -18.17
CA LEU A 360 -4.89 7.55 -19.28
C LEU A 360 -5.65 7.58 -20.60
N ALA A 361 -5.20 8.44 -21.52
CA ALA A 361 -5.84 8.60 -22.81
C ALA A 361 -5.66 7.32 -23.66
N PRO A 362 -6.63 6.94 -24.52
CA PRO A 362 -6.57 5.73 -25.34
C PRO A 362 -5.31 5.63 -26.22
N GLU A 363 -4.75 6.75 -26.66
CA GLU A 363 -3.51 6.86 -27.44
C GLU A 363 -2.23 6.59 -26.63
N THR A 364 -2.33 6.49 -25.30
CA THR A 364 -1.19 6.17 -24.44
C THR A 364 -0.60 4.81 -24.81
N ARG A 365 0.70 4.81 -25.08
CA ARG A 365 1.45 3.64 -25.56
C ARG A 365 1.96 2.82 -24.40
N SER A 366 1.47 1.60 -24.25
CA SER A 366 2.06 0.60 -23.35
C SER A 366 3.33 -0.03 -23.93
N HIS A 367 4.04 -0.81 -23.12
CA HIS A 367 5.21 -1.57 -23.53
C HIS A 367 5.08 -3.03 -23.11
N SER A 368 4.97 -3.94 -24.09
CA SER A 368 4.81 -5.38 -23.88
C SER A 368 6.12 -6.18 -24.03
N GLY A 369 7.26 -5.51 -24.27
CA GLY A 369 8.57 -6.13 -24.44
C GLY A 369 9.33 -6.31 -23.13
N ALA A 370 10.61 -6.66 -23.23
CA ALA A 370 11.49 -6.68 -22.08
C ALA A 370 11.75 -5.25 -21.58
N ILE A 371 11.78 -5.05 -20.26
CA ILE A 371 12.00 -3.74 -19.66
C ILE A 371 13.32 -3.07 -20.12
N ALA A 372 14.33 -3.87 -20.49
CA ALA A 372 15.58 -3.38 -21.05
C ALA A 372 15.40 -2.63 -22.38
N ASP A 373 14.36 -2.95 -23.14
CA ASP A 373 14.02 -2.34 -24.44
C ASP A 373 13.04 -1.15 -24.28
N TYR A 374 12.64 -0.84 -23.04
CA TYR A 374 11.78 0.31 -22.78
C TYR A 374 12.55 1.62 -22.99
N ASP A 375 11.93 2.54 -23.74
CA ASP A 375 12.40 3.90 -23.94
C ASP A 375 11.44 4.86 -23.20
N PRO A 376 11.88 5.46 -22.08
CA PRO A 376 11.04 6.33 -21.25
C PRO A 376 10.67 7.65 -21.93
N ASP A 377 11.47 8.11 -22.90
CA ASP A 377 11.24 9.39 -23.57
C ASP A 377 10.28 9.22 -24.75
N ALA A 378 10.31 8.07 -25.42
CA ALA A 378 9.46 7.77 -26.57
C ALA A 378 8.00 7.42 -26.21
N LYS A 379 7.71 7.11 -24.94
CA LYS A 379 6.39 6.60 -24.50
C LYS A 379 5.88 7.32 -23.24
N PRO A 380 5.58 8.63 -23.30
CA PRO A 380 4.95 9.33 -22.19
C PRO A 380 3.53 8.83 -21.96
N TRP A 381 3.10 8.85 -20.71
CA TRP A 381 1.74 8.56 -20.30
C TRP A 381 0.91 9.84 -20.42
N ILE A 382 -0.23 9.76 -21.09
CA ILE A 382 -1.08 10.93 -21.37
C ILE A 382 -2.25 10.87 -20.40
N VAL A 383 -2.28 11.77 -19.41
CA VAL A 383 -3.30 11.79 -18.35
C VAL A 383 -4.53 12.55 -18.86
N VAL A 384 -5.71 11.94 -18.70
CA VAL A 384 -6.99 12.56 -19.06
C VAL A 384 -7.40 13.54 -17.97
N GLY A 385 -7.56 14.82 -18.31
CA GLY A 385 -8.24 15.82 -17.48
C GLY A 385 -7.49 16.26 -16.22
N GLY A 386 -6.29 16.86 -16.39
CA GLY A 386 -5.57 17.59 -15.33
C GLY A 386 -5.71 19.11 -15.42
N GLY A 387 -6.91 19.63 -15.70
CA GLY A 387 -7.22 21.05 -15.65
C GLY A 387 -8.46 21.28 -14.81
N ASP A 388 -8.28 22.01 -13.71
CA ASP A 388 -9.25 22.62 -12.78
C ASP A 388 -10.71 22.12 -12.83
N ASP A 389 -11.12 21.47 -11.74
CA ASP A 389 -12.41 21.73 -11.06
C ASP A 389 -12.18 21.75 -9.54
#